data_AF-A0A817I8Y9-F1
#
_entry.id   AF-A0A817I8Y9-F1
#
_cell.length_a   1.000
_cell.length_b   1.000
_cell.length_c   1.000
_cell.angle_alpha   90.00
_cell.angle_beta   90.00
_cell.angle_gamma   90.00
#
_symmetry.space_group_name_H-M   'P 1'
#
loop_
_entity.id
_entity.type
_entity.pdbx_description
1 polymer ?
#
loop_
_entity_poly.entity_id
_entity_poly.type
_entity_poly.pdbx_seq_one_letter_code
_entity_poly.pdbx_strand_id
1 'polypeptide(L)'
;MKTIDDIVFDENYSHATFRFLVLDDLKINRVGPLPVIELPNALLMTFTHVFRNLIQCQQYIRDDNRKIITLFISNRNIIDWHNRFDETDNNIDKIHIFCDTYYDYIQMKQWNGCYKNKIQDVYLPNEVDYKLVKLGVDYIRAILPDFKEDRGLHRKFCTDARRLLAALDQYFEDQVNNQDESC
;
A
#
# COMPACT_ATOMS: atom_id res chain seq x y z
N MET A 1 10.97 -9.40 13.51
CA MET A 1 9.89 -9.35 12.52
C MET A 1 9.47 -7.90 12.36
N LYS A 2 9.50 -7.36 11.15
CA LYS A 2 9.02 -6.00 10.85
C LYS A 2 7.60 -6.07 10.32
N THR A 3 6.84 -4.99 10.45
CA THR A 3 5.41 -4.87 10.15
C THR A 3 5.11 -3.50 9.53
N ILE A 4 3.83 -3.23 9.24
CA ILE A 4 3.37 -1.90 8.78
C ILE A 4 3.72 -0.80 9.79
N ASP A 5 3.81 -1.11 11.09
CA ASP A 5 4.17 -0.11 12.13
C ASP A 5 5.63 0.37 12.02
N ASP A 6 6.49 -0.38 11.34
CA ASP A 6 7.91 -0.04 11.17
C ASP A 6 8.16 0.89 9.96
N ILE A 7 7.12 1.22 9.20
CA ILE A 7 7.20 2.16 8.09
C ILE A 7 7.25 3.59 8.64
N VAL A 8 8.35 4.30 8.36
CA VAL A 8 8.50 5.72 8.70
C VAL A 8 8.33 6.53 7.42
N PHE A 9 7.24 7.29 7.34
CA PHE A 9 6.97 8.16 6.20
C PHE A 9 7.99 9.28 6.08
N ASP A 10 8.44 9.54 4.86
CA ASP A 10 9.37 10.62 4.55
C ASP A 10 8.62 11.79 3.93
N GLU A 11 8.57 12.92 4.66
CA GLU A 11 7.79 14.11 4.30
C GLU A 11 8.13 14.71 2.94
N ASN A 12 9.27 14.38 2.34
CA ASN A 12 9.56 14.84 0.97
C ASN A 12 8.56 14.27 -0.05
N TYR A 13 7.99 13.09 0.22
CA TYR A 13 6.92 12.50 -0.60
C TYR A 13 5.59 13.28 -0.48
N SER A 14 5.42 14.15 0.54
CA SER A 14 4.26 15.04 0.65
C SER A 14 4.24 16.13 -0.43
N HIS A 15 5.33 16.36 -1.16
CA HIS A 15 5.31 17.36 -2.24
C HIS A 15 4.74 16.79 -3.55
N ALA A 16 4.78 15.46 -3.74
CA ALA A 16 4.37 14.80 -4.97
C ALA A 16 2.89 15.03 -5.31
N THR A 17 2.53 14.99 -6.60
CA THR A 17 1.13 15.07 -7.05
C THR A 17 0.33 13.84 -6.64
N PHE A 18 0.96 12.68 -6.70
CA PHE A 18 0.39 11.41 -6.26
C PHE A 18 0.67 11.16 -4.78
N ARG A 19 -0.18 10.36 -4.14
CA ARG A 19 -0.01 9.86 -2.77
C ARG A 19 -0.21 8.37 -2.71
N PHE A 20 0.63 7.71 -1.93
CA PHE A 20 0.46 6.31 -1.59
C PHE A 20 0.12 6.17 -0.12
N LEU A 21 -1.10 5.71 0.16
CA LEU A 21 -1.62 5.58 1.52
C LEU A 21 -1.80 4.11 1.86
N VAL A 22 -1.44 3.72 3.08
CA VAL A 22 -1.81 2.42 3.66
C VAL A 22 -2.80 2.67 4.79
N LEU A 23 -4.00 2.12 4.69
CA LEU A 23 -4.98 2.11 5.77
C LEU A 23 -5.10 0.71 6.37
N ASP A 24 -4.40 0.53 7.47
CA ASP A 24 -4.33 -0.74 8.19
C ASP A 24 -4.70 -0.51 9.66
N ASP A 25 -5.96 -0.80 10.01
CA ASP A 25 -6.43 -0.69 11.38
C ASP A 25 -6.51 -2.09 11.99
N LEU A 26 -5.34 -2.65 12.31
CA LEU A 26 -5.26 -3.95 12.98
C LEU A 26 -5.66 -3.85 14.44
N LYS A 27 -5.67 -2.67 15.06
CA LYS A 27 -5.67 -2.56 16.53
C LYS A 27 -7.02 -2.24 17.14
N ILE A 28 -7.98 -1.71 16.38
CA ILE A 28 -9.29 -1.34 16.94
C ILE A 28 -10.24 -2.55 16.95
N ASN A 29 -10.63 -2.98 18.16
CA ASN A 29 -11.75 -3.90 18.46
C ASN A 29 -11.62 -5.38 18.02
N ARG A 30 -10.41 -5.99 18.04
CA ARG A 30 -10.31 -7.44 17.83
C ARG A 30 -10.21 -8.22 19.16
N VAL A 31 -11.08 -9.21 19.32
CA VAL A 31 -10.90 -10.29 20.29
C VAL A 31 -10.19 -11.44 19.58
N GLY A 32 -8.91 -11.66 19.88
CA GLY A 32 -8.09 -12.74 19.30
C GLY A 32 -6.72 -12.26 18.78
N PRO A 33 -5.78 -13.19 18.50
CA PRO A 33 -4.49 -12.82 17.94
C PRO A 33 -4.67 -12.20 16.55
N LEU A 34 -4.00 -11.07 16.33
CA LEU A 34 -3.98 -10.42 15.03
C LEU A 34 -3.10 -11.22 14.08
N PRO A 35 -3.50 -11.44 12.81
CA PRO A 35 -2.56 -11.89 11.81
C PRO A 35 -1.48 -10.83 11.71
N VAL A 36 -0.25 -11.20 12.06
CA VAL A 36 0.88 -10.29 11.90
C VAL A 36 1.32 -10.37 10.45
N ILE A 37 1.13 -9.27 9.72
CA ILE A 37 1.63 -9.15 8.35
C ILE A 37 3.12 -8.81 8.46
N GLU A 38 3.96 -9.79 8.12
CA GLU A 38 5.40 -9.60 8.07
C GLU A 38 5.78 -8.74 6.87
N LEU A 39 6.49 -7.65 7.13
CA LEU A 39 7.04 -6.75 6.12
C LEU A 39 8.57 -6.63 6.28
N PRO A 40 9.36 -7.63 5.83
CA PRO A 40 10.81 -7.57 5.87
C PRO A 40 11.40 -6.26 5.31
N ASN A 41 10.73 -5.68 4.30
CA ASN A 41 11.15 -4.48 3.59
C ASN A 41 10.49 -3.19 4.07
N ALA A 42 9.81 -3.18 5.23
CA ALA A 42 9.09 -2.00 5.75
C ALA A 42 9.92 -0.70 5.75
N LEU A 43 11.23 -0.78 6.07
CA LEU A 43 12.12 0.39 6.11
C LEU A 43 12.38 1.02 4.73
N LEU A 44 12.10 0.30 3.63
CA LEU A 44 12.20 0.82 2.26
C LEU A 44 10.92 1.52 1.81
N MET A 45 9.82 1.34 2.54
CA MET A 45 8.48 1.82 2.17
C MET A 45 8.21 3.26 2.64
N THR A 46 9.25 4.10 2.73
CA THR A 46 9.14 5.48 3.26
C THR A 46 8.25 6.42 2.44
N PHE A 47 7.88 6.00 1.23
CA PHE A 47 6.90 6.67 0.37
C PHE A 47 5.43 6.47 0.83
N THR A 48 5.20 5.56 1.77
CA THR A 48 3.87 5.18 2.25
C THR A 48 3.50 6.00 3.46
N HIS A 49 2.36 6.69 3.39
CA HIS A 49 1.76 7.32 4.56
C HIS A 49 0.76 6.36 5.20
N VAL A 50 1.07 5.90 6.43
CA VAL A 50 0.30 4.88 7.14
C VAL A 50 -0.76 5.52 8.02
N PHE A 51 -2.00 5.05 7.87
CA PHE A 51 -3.13 5.38 8.72
C PHE A 51 -3.58 4.16 9.52
N ARG A 52 -3.80 4.39 10.81
CA ARG A 52 -4.36 3.40 11.76
C ARG A 52 -5.81 3.68 12.13
N ASN A 53 -6.41 4.68 11.49
CA ASN A 53 -7.76 5.12 11.78
C ASN A 53 -8.45 5.48 10.47
N LEU A 54 -9.56 4.80 10.18
CA LEU A 54 -10.32 4.98 8.96
C LEU A 54 -10.84 6.42 8.80
N ILE A 55 -11.31 7.04 9.88
CA ILE A 55 -11.84 8.41 9.86
C ILE A 55 -10.73 9.41 9.56
N GLN A 56 -9.56 9.26 10.18
CA GLN A 56 -8.41 10.14 9.92
C GLN A 56 -7.90 10.00 8.48
N CYS A 57 -7.82 8.78 7.96
CA CYS A 57 -7.44 8.53 6.56
C CYS A 57 -8.43 9.20 5.60
N GLN A 58 -9.72 9.07 5.86
CA GLN A 58 -10.77 9.71 5.07
C GLN A 58 -10.68 11.23 5.12
N GLN A 59 -10.53 11.82 6.31
CA GLN A 59 -10.35 13.26 6.47
C GLN A 59 -9.14 13.75 5.67
N TYR A 60 -8.01 13.04 5.75
CA TYR A 60 -6.83 13.35 4.95
C TYR A 60 -7.12 13.34 3.44
N ILE A 61 -7.78 12.30 2.91
CA ILE A 61 -8.13 12.22 1.49
C ILE A 61 -9.03 13.39 1.05
N ARG A 62 -10.00 13.77 1.89
CA ARG A 62 -10.94 14.86 1.57
C ARG A 62 -10.28 16.23 1.61
N ASP A 63 -9.42 16.46 2.60
CA ASP A 63 -8.71 17.73 2.78
C ASP A 63 -7.65 17.93 1.68
N ASP A 64 -7.03 16.85 1.19
CA ASP A 64 -6.06 16.84 0.09
C ASP A 64 -6.69 16.54 -1.29
N ASN A 65 -7.82 17.18 -1.61
CA ASN A 65 -8.56 16.93 -2.86
C ASN A 65 -7.79 17.23 -4.17
N ARG A 66 -6.64 17.91 -4.08
CA ARG A 66 -5.74 18.21 -5.22
C ARG A 66 -4.77 17.06 -5.53
N LYS A 67 -4.65 16.07 -4.64
CA LYS A 67 -3.73 14.94 -4.79
C LYS A 67 -4.45 13.74 -5.37
N ILE A 68 -3.75 12.95 -6.17
CA ILE A 68 -4.28 11.69 -6.71
C ILE A 68 -3.83 10.55 -5.80
N ILE A 69 -4.79 9.80 -5.24
CA ILE A 69 -4.53 8.82 -4.19
C ILE A 69 -4.50 7.39 -4.74
N THR A 70 -3.45 6.65 -4.42
CA THR A 70 -3.43 5.19 -4.42
C THR A 70 -3.58 4.70 -2.98
N LEU A 71 -4.61 3.91 -2.72
CA LEU A 71 -4.97 3.44 -1.40
C LEU A 71 -4.75 1.93 -1.29
N PHE A 72 -3.91 1.51 -0.36
CA PHE A 72 -3.71 0.12 0.02
C PHE A 72 -4.44 -0.13 1.35
N ILE A 73 -5.48 -0.96 1.35
CA ILE A 73 -6.48 -1.00 2.42
C ILE A 73 -6.86 -2.44 2.77
N SER A 74 -7.14 -2.71 4.04
CA SER A 74 -7.63 -4.03 4.45
C SER A 74 -9.06 -4.27 3.93
N ASN A 75 -9.42 -5.53 3.69
CA ASN A 75 -10.77 -5.92 3.26
C ASN A 75 -11.86 -5.39 4.20
N ARG A 76 -11.61 -5.38 5.51
CA ARG A 76 -12.57 -4.86 6.50
C ARG A 76 -12.74 -3.35 6.36
N ASN A 77 -11.64 -2.62 6.23
CA ASN A 77 -11.66 -1.17 6.14
C ASN A 77 -12.36 -0.69 4.88
N ILE A 78 -12.21 -1.37 3.74
CA ILE A 78 -12.92 -0.98 2.51
C ILE A 78 -14.43 -1.26 2.60
N ILE A 79 -14.84 -2.34 3.30
CA ILE A 79 -16.25 -2.63 3.57
C ILE A 79 -16.83 -1.55 4.50
N ASP A 80 -16.14 -1.22 5.59
CA ASP A 80 -16.57 -0.18 6.52
C ASP A 80 -16.63 1.20 5.86
N TRP A 81 -15.66 1.52 5.00
CA TRP A 81 -15.66 2.74 4.20
C TRP A 81 -16.90 2.80 3.31
N HIS A 82 -17.22 1.70 2.62
CA HIS A 82 -18.39 1.62 1.74
C HIS A 82 -19.71 1.74 2.51
N ASN A 83 -19.84 1.12 3.67
CA ASN A 83 -21.08 1.11 4.43
C ASN A 83 -21.39 2.45 5.13
N ARG A 84 -20.36 3.25 5.45
CA ARG A 84 -20.52 4.49 6.22
C ARG A 84 -20.81 5.71 5.36
N PHE A 85 -20.54 5.68 4.06
CA PHE A 85 -20.55 6.87 3.23
C PHE A 85 -21.14 6.59 1.85
N ASP A 86 -22.16 7.36 1.49
CA ASP A 86 -22.86 7.26 0.20
C ASP A 86 -22.06 7.89 -0.97
N GLU A 87 -21.10 8.78 -0.67
CA GLU A 87 -20.32 9.49 -1.66
C GLU A 87 -18.93 8.86 -1.86
N THR A 88 -18.57 8.65 -3.13
CA THR A 88 -17.22 8.17 -3.50
C THR A 88 -16.22 9.32 -3.48
N ASP A 89 -15.10 9.13 -2.79
CA ASP A 89 -13.98 10.06 -2.81
C ASP A 89 -13.36 10.06 -4.24
N ASN A 90 -13.53 11.18 -4.94
CA ASN A 90 -13.23 11.28 -6.37
C ASN A 90 -11.73 11.24 -6.67
N ASN A 91 -10.90 11.68 -5.73
CA ASN A 91 -9.45 11.76 -5.87
C ASN A 91 -8.72 10.43 -5.60
N ILE A 92 -9.43 9.36 -5.23
CA ILE A 92 -8.88 8.00 -5.21
C ILE A 92 -8.83 7.46 -6.64
N ASP A 93 -7.64 7.19 -7.17
CA ASP A 93 -7.44 6.61 -8.50
C ASP A 93 -7.42 5.08 -8.44
N LYS A 94 -6.67 4.53 -7.49
CA LYS A 94 -6.43 3.08 -7.37
C LYS A 94 -6.64 2.60 -5.95
N ILE A 95 -7.26 1.42 -5.84
CA ILE A 95 -7.42 0.71 -4.58
C ILE A 95 -6.79 -0.69 -4.72
N HIS A 96 -5.96 -1.03 -3.74
CA HIS A 96 -5.36 -2.34 -3.56
C HIS A 96 -5.85 -2.90 -2.24
N ILE A 97 -6.45 -4.09 -2.27
CA ILE A 97 -7.04 -4.69 -1.08
C ILE A 97 -6.15 -5.82 -0.58
N PHE A 98 -5.82 -5.84 0.70
CA PHE A 98 -5.24 -7.01 1.35
C PHE A 98 -6.26 -7.67 2.28
N CYS A 99 -6.31 -8.99 2.24
CA CYS A 99 -7.31 -9.79 2.93
C CYS A 99 -6.65 -10.61 4.04
N ASP A 100 -7.26 -10.65 5.23
CA ASP A 100 -6.74 -11.45 6.35
C ASP A 100 -6.79 -12.95 6.06
N THR A 101 -7.79 -13.40 5.30
CA THR A 101 -8.05 -14.82 5.02
C THR A 101 -8.26 -15.10 3.54
N TYR A 102 -8.06 -16.36 3.15
CA TYR A 102 -8.39 -16.82 1.79
C TYR A 102 -9.89 -16.69 1.46
N TYR A 103 -10.75 -16.85 2.46
CA TYR A 103 -12.18 -16.64 2.30
C TYR A 103 -12.50 -15.18 1.97
N ASP A 104 -11.93 -14.24 2.71
CA ASP A 104 -12.07 -12.80 2.44
C ASP A 104 -11.54 -12.44 1.04
N TYR A 105 -10.42 -13.04 0.63
CA TYR A 105 -9.87 -12.87 -0.71
C TYR A 105 -10.88 -13.25 -1.81
N ILE A 106 -11.52 -14.41 -1.69
CA ILE A 106 -12.55 -14.85 -2.65
C ILE A 106 -13.72 -13.87 -2.67
N GLN A 107 -14.20 -13.44 -1.51
CA GLN A 107 -15.29 -12.47 -1.42
C GLN A 107 -14.93 -11.13 -2.08
N MET A 108 -13.74 -10.61 -1.80
CA MET A 108 -13.29 -9.32 -2.33
C MET A 108 -13.05 -9.36 -3.84
N LYS A 109 -12.64 -10.49 -4.41
CA LYS A 109 -12.56 -10.67 -5.88
C LYS A 109 -13.93 -10.57 -6.57
N GLN A 110 -15.01 -10.84 -5.86
CA GLN A 110 -16.39 -10.75 -6.37
C GLN A 110 -17.12 -9.49 -5.90
N TRP A 111 -16.45 -8.61 -5.16
CA TRP A 111 -17.09 -7.44 -4.56
C TRP A 111 -17.59 -6.46 -5.61
N ASN A 112 -18.80 -5.93 -5.39
CA ASN A 112 -19.50 -5.05 -6.31
C ASN A 112 -19.92 -3.73 -5.65
N GLY A 113 -19.04 -3.17 -4.81
CA GLY A 113 -19.26 -1.87 -4.17
C GLY A 113 -18.96 -0.67 -5.06
N CYS A 114 -19.17 0.54 -4.54
CA CYS A 114 -19.02 1.80 -5.28
C CYS A 114 -17.60 2.04 -5.82
N TYR A 115 -16.59 1.42 -5.21
CA TYR A 115 -15.19 1.49 -5.63
C TYR A 115 -14.75 0.38 -6.58
N LYS A 116 -15.66 -0.50 -7.06
CA LYS A 116 -15.30 -1.65 -7.90
C LYS A 116 -14.35 -1.30 -9.05
N ASN A 117 -14.64 -0.22 -9.77
CA ASN A 117 -13.85 0.18 -10.94
C ASN A 117 -12.47 0.76 -10.57
N LYS A 118 -12.25 1.11 -9.30
CA LYS A 118 -10.98 1.63 -8.79
C LYS A 118 -10.12 0.51 -8.17
N ILE A 119 -10.71 -0.65 -7.87
CA ILE A 119 -9.95 -1.80 -7.36
C ILE A 119 -9.10 -2.38 -8.48
N GLN A 120 -7.80 -2.32 -8.29
CA GLN A 120 -6.83 -2.91 -9.21
C GLN A 120 -6.57 -4.37 -8.87
N ASP A 121 -6.48 -4.68 -7.57
CA ASP A 121 -6.05 -5.99 -7.12
C ASP A 121 -6.50 -6.31 -5.69
N VAL A 122 -6.49 -7.61 -5.39
CA VAL A 122 -6.76 -8.19 -4.08
C VAL A 122 -5.63 -9.18 -3.77
N TYR A 123 -5.08 -9.13 -2.55
CA TYR A 123 -3.89 -9.86 -2.13
C TYR A 123 -4.11 -10.64 -0.84
N LEU A 124 -3.37 -11.74 -0.66
CA LEU A 124 -3.26 -12.45 0.60
C LEU A 124 -2.13 -11.89 1.48
N PRO A 125 -2.12 -12.17 2.80
CA PRO A 125 -1.14 -11.59 3.73
C PRO A 125 0.32 -11.87 3.36
N ASN A 126 0.60 -13.08 2.87
CA ASN A 126 1.93 -13.52 2.46
C ASN A 126 2.46 -12.82 1.19
N GLU A 127 1.59 -12.12 0.45
CA GLU A 127 1.97 -11.35 -0.73
C GLU A 127 2.21 -9.87 -0.41
N VAL A 128 1.79 -9.38 0.76
CA VAL A 128 1.68 -7.94 1.03
C VAL A 128 3.03 -7.22 0.90
N ASP A 129 4.11 -7.77 1.49
CA ASP A 129 5.44 -7.14 1.40
C ASP A 129 5.90 -6.99 -0.05
N TYR A 130 5.88 -8.08 -0.81
CA TYR A 130 6.24 -8.08 -2.23
C TYR A 130 5.40 -7.07 -3.03
N LYS A 131 4.08 -7.03 -2.80
CA LYS A 131 3.19 -6.11 -3.53
C LYS A 131 3.45 -4.66 -3.17
N LEU A 132 3.65 -4.34 -1.89
CA LEU A 132 4.00 -2.99 -1.46
C LEU A 132 5.34 -2.53 -2.05
N VAL A 133 6.36 -3.40 -2.10
CA VAL A 133 7.64 -3.09 -2.73
C VAL A 133 7.44 -2.81 -4.22
N LYS A 134 6.72 -3.68 -4.93
CA LYS A 134 6.43 -3.51 -6.37
C LYS A 134 5.68 -2.21 -6.65
N LEU A 135 4.59 -1.95 -5.91
CA LEU A 135 3.82 -0.73 -6.04
C LEU A 135 4.65 0.52 -5.70
N GLY A 136 5.59 0.41 -4.77
CA GLY A 136 6.54 1.47 -4.45
C GLY A 136 7.42 1.87 -5.62
N VAL A 137 7.93 0.91 -6.38
CA VAL A 137 8.70 1.20 -7.60
C VAL A 137 7.85 1.98 -8.60
N ASP A 138 6.63 1.52 -8.83
CA ASP A 138 5.70 2.14 -9.79
C ASP A 138 5.28 3.55 -9.33
N TYR A 139 4.99 3.71 -8.03
CA TYR A 139 4.69 5.00 -7.42
C TYR A 139 5.84 5.99 -7.56
N ILE A 140 7.06 5.59 -7.19
CA ILE A 140 8.23 6.48 -7.27
C ILE A 140 8.46 6.90 -8.72
N ARG A 141 8.36 5.98 -9.68
CA ARG A 141 8.46 6.30 -11.12
C ARG A 141 7.41 7.31 -11.57
N ALA A 142 6.18 7.19 -11.07
CA ALA A 142 5.10 8.11 -11.40
C ALA A 142 5.35 9.53 -10.89
N ILE A 143 5.99 9.69 -9.72
CA ILE A 143 6.24 11.01 -9.13
C ILE A 143 7.59 11.64 -9.54
N LEU A 144 8.55 10.87 -10.05
CA LEU A 144 9.86 11.39 -10.47
C LEU A 144 9.78 12.64 -11.38
N PRO A 145 8.84 12.71 -12.36
CA PRO A 145 8.66 13.91 -13.18
C PRO A 145 8.41 15.20 -12.39
N ASP A 146 7.73 15.12 -11.25
CA ASP A 146 7.38 16.27 -10.39
C ASP A 146 8.63 16.92 -9.78
N PHE A 147 9.74 16.18 -9.71
CA PHE A 147 10.97 16.60 -9.03
C PHE A 147 12.15 16.80 -9.98
N LYS A 148 11.93 16.85 -11.30
CA LYS A 148 13.03 17.00 -12.28
C LYS A 148 13.91 18.23 -12.05
N GLU A 149 13.34 19.31 -11.54
CA GLU A 149 14.07 20.56 -11.26
C GLU A 149 14.82 20.49 -9.92
N ASP A 150 14.31 19.74 -8.94
CA ASP A 150 15.00 19.44 -7.69
C ASP A 150 15.91 18.21 -7.85
N ARG A 151 17.14 18.47 -8.31
CA ARG A 151 18.15 17.42 -8.52
C ARG A 151 18.44 16.59 -7.26
N GLY A 152 18.29 17.16 -6.07
CA GLY A 152 18.53 16.48 -4.80
C GLY A 152 17.47 15.43 -4.53
N LEU A 153 16.20 15.85 -4.55
CA LEU A 153 15.06 14.95 -4.35
C LEU A 153 14.94 13.92 -5.48
N HIS A 154 15.15 14.33 -6.73
CA HIS A 154 15.14 13.39 -7.85
C HIS A 154 16.17 12.27 -7.70
N ARG A 155 17.41 12.61 -7.31
CA ARG A 155 18.48 11.61 -7.09
C ARG A 155 18.14 10.68 -5.93
N LYS A 156 17.58 11.22 -4.85
CA LYS A 156 17.13 10.45 -3.68
C LYS A 156 16.04 9.46 -4.08
N PHE A 157 14.98 9.90 -4.75
CA PHE A 157 13.89 9.02 -5.19
C PHE A 157 14.35 7.97 -6.20
N CYS A 158 15.25 8.30 -7.12
CA CYS A 158 15.90 7.28 -7.96
C CYS A 158 16.67 6.23 -7.14
N THR A 159 17.26 6.62 -6.01
CA THR A 159 17.98 5.70 -5.11
C THR A 159 17.01 4.81 -4.36
N ASP A 160 15.90 5.37 -3.87
CA ASP A 160 14.83 4.61 -3.20
C ASP A 160 14.21 3.59 -4.17
N ALA A 161 13.90 3.98 -5.41
CA ALA A 161 13.41 3.06 -6.44
C ALA A 161 14.40 1.91 -6.74
N ARG A 162 15.71 2.19 -6.77
CA ARG A 162 16.73 1.13 -6.96
C ARG A 162 16.80 0.16 -5.78
N ARG A 163 16.65 0.66 -4.54
CA ARG A 163 16.61 -0.20 -3.34
C ARG A 163 15.40 -1.12 -3.36
N LEU A 164 14.24 -0.60 -3.76
CA LEU A 164 13.04 -1.41 -3.95
C LEU A 164 13.22 -2.46 -5.06
N LEU A 165 13.83 -2.08 -6.19
CA LEU A 165 14.14 -3.03 -7.27
C LEU A 165 15.07 -4.15 -6.79
N ALA A 166 16.14 -3.82 -6.06
CA ALA A 166 17.04 -4.82 -5.50
C ALA A 166 16.32 -5.78 -4.51
N ALA A 167 15.36 -5.28 -3.74
CA ALA A 167 14.54 -6.12 -2.87
C ALA A 167 13.62 -7.07 -3.67
N LEU A 168 13.12 -6.64 -4.84
CA LEU A 168 12.36 -7.52 -5.75
C LEU A 168 13.27 -8.58 -6.37
N ASP A 169 14.48 -8.20 -6.80
CA ASP A 169 15.44 -9.14 -7.37
C ASP A 169 15.79 -10.25 -6.36
N GLN A 170 16.06 -9.87 -5.10
CA GLN A 170 16.30 -10.85 -4.02
C GLN A 170 15.09 -11.78 -3.82
N TYR A 171 13.87 -11.24 -3.83
CA TYR A 171 12.67 -12.05 -3.71
C TYR A 171 12.56 -13.10 -4.83
N PHE A 172 12.89 -12.73 -6.08
CA PHE A 172 12.91 -13.68 -7.19
C PHE A 172 13.99 -14.75 -7.03
N GLU A 173 15.20 -14.37 -6.62
CA GLU A 173 16.28 -15.32 -6.35
C GLU A 173 15.90 -16.33 -5.27
N ASP A 174 15.29 -15.87 -4.16
CA ASP A 174 14.83 -16.74 -3.08
C ASP A 174 13.75 -17.73 -3.58
N GLN A 175 12.83 -17.30 -4.44
CA GLN A 175 11.81 -18.19 -5.00
C GLN A 175 12.41 -19.26 -5.92
N VAL A 176 13.43 -18.91 -6.72
CA VAL A 176 14.12 -19.87 -7.60
C VAL A 176 14.88 -20.90 -6.76
N ASN A 177 15.68 -20.45 -5.79
CA ASN A 177 16.51 -21.33 -4.97
C ASN A 177 15.66 -22.32 -4.14
N ASN A 178 14.53 -21.87 -3.58
CA ASN A 178 13.64 -22.73 -2.81
C ASN A 178 12.88 -23.77 -3.67
N GLN A 179 12.69 -23.51 -4.97
CA GLN A 179 12.11 -24.48 -5.90
C GLN A 179 13.10 -25.58 -6.27
N ASP A 180 14.39 -25.26 -6.37
CA ASP A 180 15.45 -26.22 -6.68
C ASP A 180 15.78 -27.16 -5.51
N GLU A 181 15.63 -26.72 -4.25
CA GLU A 181 15.80 -27.56 -3.05
C GLU A 181 14.64 -28.54 -2.80
N SER A 182 13.52 -28.38 -3.52
CA SER A 182 12.31 -29.19 -3.38
C SER A 182 12.17 -30.31 -4.43
N CYS A 183 13.19 -30.50 -5.29
CA CYS A 183 13.23 -31.52 -6.35
C CYS A 183 14.09 -32.73 -5.98
#